data_AF-A0A520IFI3-F1
#
_entry.id   AF-A0A520IFI3-F1
#
_cell.length_a   1.000
_cell.length_b   1.000
_cell.length_c   1.000
_cell.angle_alpha   90.00
_cell.angle_beta   90.00
_cell.angle_gamma   90.00
#
_symmetry.space_group_name_H-M   'P 1'
#
loop_
_entity.id
_entity.type
_entity.pdbx_description
1 polymer ?
#
loop_
_entity_poly.entity_id
_entity_poly.type
_entity_poly.pdbx_seq_one_letter_code
_entity_poly.pdbx_strand_id
1 'polypeptide(L)' 'MNNSIYPCLTLKGKMAEAADFYIDAFGDGKVLQTSPYAIQIQLGEQKFMLLNDGPSSKPNASISFMVVIETEEEVEKYW' A
#
# COMPACT_ATOMS: atom_id res chain seq x y z
N MET A 1 0.37 -23.65 5.64
CA MET A 1 -0.36 -22.61 4.89
C MET A 1 -0.41 -21.37 5.76
N ASN A 2 -0.15 -20.20 5.20
CA ASN A 2 -0.19 -18.93 5.92
C ASN A 2 -1.58 -18.29 5.73
N ASN A 3 -2.26 -17.98 6.84
CA ASN A 3 -3.64 -17.48 6.86
C ASN A 3 -3.73 -16.00 7.28
N SER A 4 -2.61 -15.26 7.28
CA SER A 4 -2.61 -13.83 7.60
C SER A 4 -3.45 -13.04 6.58
N ILE A 5 -4.36 -12.21 7.11
CA ILE A 5 -5.20 -11.30 6.33
C ILE A 5 -4.43 -10.01 6.05
N TYR A 6 -4.59 -9.45 4.86
CA TYR A 6 -4.02 -8.16 4.49
C TYR A 6 -4.96 -7.38 3.55
N PRO A 7 -4.85 -6.03 3.50
CA PRO A 7 -5.68 -5.21 2.62
C PRO A 7 -5.36 -5.43 1.14
N CYS A 8 -6.41 -5.41 0.32
CA CYS A 8 -6.32 -5.37 -1.14
C CYS A 8 -6.91 -4.05 -1.64
N LEU A 9 -6.11 -3.27 -2.36
CA LEU A 9 -6.47 -1.98 -2.93
C LEU A 9 -6.57 -2.12 -4.46
N THR A 10 -7.76 -1.88 -5.02
CA THR A 10 -7.94 -1.81 -6.47
C THR A 10 -7.45 -0.46 -6.99
N LEU A 11 -6.40 -0.49 -7.80
CA LEU A 11 -5.73 0.69 -8.39
C LEU A 11 -5.54 0.46 -9.90
N LYS A 12 -6.65 0.56 -10.64
CA LYS A 12 -6.68 0.31 -12.09
C LYS A 12 -5.70 1.22 -12.83
N GLY A 13 -4.73 0.62 -13.52
CA GLY A 13 -3.68 1.28 -14.28
C GLY A 13 -2.59 1.94 -13.44
N LYS A 14 -2.63 1.82 -12.10
CA LYS A 14 -1.76 2.58 -11.18
C LYS A 14 -0.98 1.72 -10.19
N MET A 15 -1.02 0.39 -10.30
CA MET A 15 -0.37 -0.50 -9.32
C MET A 15 1.14 -0.23 -9.14
N ALA A 16 1.88 0.03 -10.23
CA ALA A 16 3.32 0.29 -10.17
C ALA A 16 3.63 1.67 -9.58
N GLU A 17 2.98 2.73 -10.10
CA GLU A 17 3.07 4.10 -9.56
C GLU A 17 2.77 4.13 -8.06
N ALA A 18 1.71 3.43 -7.63
CA ALA A 18 1.34 3.36 -6.23
C ALA A 18 2.34 2.56 -5.37
N ALA A 19 2.88 1.46 -5.90
CA ALA A 19 3.91 0.69 -5.20
C ALA A 19 5.14 1.57 -4.92
N ASP A 20 5.64 2.26 -5.95
CA ASP A 20 6.79 3.13 -5.84
C ASP A 20 6.51 4.29 -4.87
N PHE A 21 5.37 4.97 -5.04
CA PHE A 21 4.97 6.09 -4.18
C PHE A 21 4.89 5.69 -2.70
N TYR A 22 4.22 4.59 -2.36
CA TYR A 22 4.08 4.20 -0.96
C TYR A 22 5.40 3.71 -0.35
N ILE A 23 6.23 3.00 -1.12
CA ILE A 23 7.54 2.55 -0.64
C ILE A 23 8.44 3.75 -0.37
N ASP A 24 8.46 4.73 -1.27
CA ASP A 24 9.26 5.95 -1.14
C ASP A 24 8.77 6.81 0.04
N ALA A 25 7.46 7.03 0.16
CA ALA A 25 6.86 7.82 1.22
C ALA A 25 7.16 7.26 2.62
N PHE A 26 7.08 5.93 2.79
CA PHE A 26 7.26 5.29 4.11
C PHE A 26 8.68 4.78 4.36
N GLY A 27 9.57 4.80 3.37
CA GLY A 27 11.01 4.52 3.49
C GLY A 27 11.41 3.07 3.78
N ASP A 28 10.61 2.34 4.56
CA ASP A 28 10.86 0.94 4.97
C ASP A 28 10.03 -0.05 4.15
N GLY A 29 9.63 0.36 2.94
CA GLY A 29 8.82 -0.44 2.05
C GLY A 29 9.62 -1.40 1.17
N LYS A 30 9.02 -2.51 0.73
CA LYS A 30 9.59 -3.37 -0.31
C LYS A 30 8.52 -4.09 -1.14
N VAL A 31 8.86 -4.38 -2.39
CA VAL A 31 8.06 -5.26 -3.24
C VAL A 31 8.31 -6.72 -2.83
N LEU A 32 7.23 -7.46 -2.58
CA LEU A 32 7.29 -8.88 -2.25
C LEU A 32 7.05 -9.77 -3.48
N GLN A 33 6.11 -9.37 -4.34
CA GLN A 33 5.74 -10.11 -5.53
C GLN A 33 5.18 -9.16 -6.57
N THR A 34 5.47 -9.45 -7.84
CA THR A 34 4.90 -8.75 -8.99
C THR A 34 4.29 -9.77 -9.94
N SER A 35 3.13 -9.42 -10.49
CA SER A 35 2.44 -10.17 -11.54
C SER A 35 1.76 -9.18 -12.51
N PRO A 36 1.31 -9.62 -13.69
CA PRO A 36 0.61 -8.74 -14.64
C PRO A 36 -0.66 -8.06 -14.07
N TYR A 37 -1.26 -8.66 -13.04
CA TYR A 37 -2.54 -8.21 -12.47
C TYR A 37 -2.41 -7.58 -11.08
N ALA A 38 -1.33 -7.86 -10.36
CA ALA A 38 -1.16 -7.37 -8.99
C ALA A 38 0.31 -7.23 -8.58
N ILE A 39 0.56 -6.25 -7.70
CA ILE A 39 1.83 -6.08 -7.00
C ILE A 39 1.55 -6.22 -5.50
N GLN A 40 2.32 -7.06 -4.82
CA GLN A 40 2.32 -7.12 -3.36
C GLN A 40 3.49 -6.31 -2.84
N ILE A 41 3.20 -5.37 -1.96
CA ILE A 41 4.19 -4.59 -1.23
C ILE A 41 4.09 -4.89 0.27
N GLN A 42 5.16 -4.58 0.97
CA GLN A 42 5.22 -4.54 2.42
C GLN A 42 5.63 -3.12 2.81
N LEU A 43 4.89 -2.51 3.73
CA LEU A 43 5.22 -1.22 4.35
C LEU A 43 5.35 -1.49 5.86
N GLY A 44 6.54 -1.28 6.43
CA GLY A 44 6.84 -1.78 7.77
C GLY A 44 6.64 -3.29 7.87
N GLU A 45 5.82 -3.77 8.80
CA GLU A 45 5.46 -5.19 8.92
C GLU A 45 4.14 -5.57 8.21
N GLN A 46 3.43 -4.60 7.63
CA GLN A 46 2.13 -4.82 7.03
C GLN A 46 2.24 -5.08 5.53
N LYS A 47 1.59 -6.16 5.07
CA LYS A 47 1.46 -6.47 3.64
C LYS A 47 0.27 -5.73 3.03
N PHE A 48 0.40 -5.38 1.77
CA PHE A 48 -0.66 -4.80 0.95
C PHE A 48 -0.62 -5.44 -0.44
N MET A 49 -1.81 -5.67 -1.02
CA MET A 49 -1.93 -6.05 -2.43
C MET A 49 -2.53 -4.91 -3.22
N LEU A 50 -1.84 -4.51 -4.28
CA LEU A 50 -2.28 -3.51 -5.24
C LEU A 50 -2.78 -4.25 -6.48
N LEU A 51 -4.08 -4.22 -6.72
CA LEU A 51 -4.75 -4.99 -7.78
C LEU A 51 -5.09 -4.07 -8.95
N ASN A 52 -4.69 -4.48 -10.15
CA ASN A 52 -4.92 -3.76 -11.41
C ASN A 52 -6.33 -3.99 -11.99
N ASP A 53 -7.19 -4.69 -11.25
CA ASP A 53 -8.55 -5.09 -11.65
C ASP A 53 -9.53 -4.91 -10.49
N GLY A 54 -10.81 -4.75 -10.81
CA GLY A 54 -11.88 -4.53 -9.83
C GLY A 54 -12.86 -3.42 -10.21
N PRO A 55 -13.82 -3.12 -9.32
CA PRO A 55 -14.90 -2.18 -9.61
C PRO A 55 -14.36 -0.79 -9.97
N SER A 56 -15.03 -0.09 -10.89
CA SER A 56 -14.70 1.28 -11.33
C SER A 56 -14.78 2.34 -10.21
N SER A 57 -15.11 1.93 -8.98
CA SER A 57 -15.19 2.79 -7.81
C SER A 57 -13.81 3.32 -7.44
N LYS A 58 -13.72 4.63 -7.25
CA LYS A 58 -12.52 5.28 -6.76
C LYS A 58 -12.35 5.03 -5.25
N PRO A 59 -11.12 5.07 -4.73
CA PRO A 59 -10.88 5.15 -3.30
C PRO A 59 -11.74 6.25 -2.66
N ASN A 60 -12.21 5.99 -1.44
CA ASN A 60 -13.00 6.93 -0.65
C ASN A 60 -12.59 6.81 0.83
N ALA A 61 -13.09 7.72 1.66
CA ALA A 61 -12.71 7.80 3.07
C ALA A 61 -13.25 6.65 3.96
N SER A 62 -14.03 5.71 3.42
CA SER A 62 -14.51 4.54 4.19
C SER A 62 -13.39 3.54 4.50
N ILE A 63 -12.25 3.61 3.79
CA ILE A 63 -11.05 2.83 4.08
C ILE A 63 -9.89 3.81 4.29
N SER A 64 -9.20 3.71 5.42
CA SER A 64 -8.01 4.49 5.74
C SER A 64 -7.00 3.62 6.49
N PHE A 65 -5.74 4.04 6.46
CA PHE A 65 -4.64 3.40 7.19
C PHE A 65 -4.05 4.42 8.15
N MET A 66 -3.93 4.04 9.41
CA MET A 66 -3.33 4.86 10.44
C MET A 66 -1.86 4.49 10.57
N VAL A 67 -1.01 5.49 10.47
CA VAL A 67 0.42 5.37 10.75
C VAL A 67 0.64 5.88 12.16
N VAL A 68 1.23 5.04 13.01
CA VAL A 68 1.61 5.43 14.37
C VAL A 68 3.01 6.03 14.28
N ILE A 69 3.14 7.27 14.74
CA ILE A 69 4.36 8.07 14.70
C ILE A 69 4.72 8.50 16.12
N GLU A 70 6.00 8.53 16.43
CA GLU A 70 6.48 8.81 17.80
C GLU A 70 7.05 10.22 17.93
N THR A 71 7.49 10.82 16.82
CA THR A 71 8.18 12.11 16.80
C THR A 71 7.50 13.12 15.86
N GLU A 72 7.68 14.41 16.15
CA GLU A 72 7.14 15.50 15.32
C GLU A 72 7.81 15.53 13.94
N GLU A 73 9.11 15.21 13.87
CA GLU A 73 9.86 15.12 12.62
C GLU A 73 9.31 14.03 11.67
N GLU A 74 8.81 12.92 12.21
CA GLU A 74 8.15 11.88 11.42
C GLU A 74 6.77 12.31 10.91
N VAL A 75 6.04 13.14 11.67
CA VAL A 75 4.77 13.72 11.22
C VAL A 75 5.01 14.53 9.96
N GLU A 76 5.97 15.46 10.01
CA GLU A 76 6.31 16.36 8.88
C GLU A 76 6.91 15.60 7.69
N LYS A 77 7.52 14.44 7.91
CA LYS A 77 8.03 13.59 6.83
C LYS A 77 6.91 12.89 6.06
N TYR A 78 5.87 12.42 6.76
CA TYR A 78 4.81 11.59 6.17
C TYR A 78 3.58 12.38 5.71
N TRP A 79 3.38 13.61 6.19
CA TRP A 79 2.26 14.48 5.84
C TRP A 79 2.59 15.42 4.67
#